data_AF-A0AA35X9T1-F1
#
_entry.id   AF-A0AA35X9T1-F1
#
_cell.length_a   1.000
_cell.length_b   1.000
_cell.length_c   1.000
_cell.angle_alpha   90.00
_cell.angle_beta   90.00
_cell.angle_gamma   90.00
#
_symmetry.space_group_name_H-M   'P 1'
#
loop_
_entity.id
_entity.type
_entity.pdbx_description
1 polymer ?
#
loop_
_entity_poly.entity_id
_entity_poly.type
_entity_poly.pdbx_seq_one_letter_code
_entity_poly.pdbx_strand_id
1 'polypeptide(L)'
;MKTRQPINFLGAVDNKTGTIRDPSHELHGRSVRDSILVFPHGAGSSVGAYTIYSLKSAGAAPKAMICLKADPTVASGCALANIPLITMGQAELDAMQDGAEFFLG
;
A
#
# COMPACT_ATOMS: atom_id res chain seq x y z
N MET A 1 2.17 9.12 -0.53
CA MET A 1 0.72 8.91 -0.35
C MET A 1 0.54 8.23 0.99
N LYS A 2 0.13 8.99 1.99
CA LYS A 2 0.01 8.52 3.38
C LYS A 2 -1.46 8.39 3.78
N THR A 3 -1.75 7.34 4.52
CA THR A 3 -3.02 7.13 5.22
C THR A 3 -2.75 6.73 6.67
N ARG A 4 -3.61 7.17 7.58
CA ARG A 4 -3.69 6.74 8.98
C ARG A 4 -4.65 5.56 9.12
N GLN A 5 -5.42 5.24 8.10
CA GLN A 5 -6.32 4.10 8.07
C GLN A 5 -5.66 2.85 7.48
N PRO A 6 -5.97 1.65 8.00
CA PRO A 6 -5.55 0.39 7.38
C PRO A 6 -6.13 0.25 5.97
N ILE A 7 -5.37 -0.39 5.07
CA ILE A 7 -5.81 -0.61 3.69
C ILE A 7 -6.22 -2.08 3.50
N ASN A 8 -7.46 -2.29 3.06
CA ASN A 8 -7.92 -3.60 2.59
C ASN A 8 -7.64 -3.76 1.09
N PHE A 9 -6.48 -4.33 0.74
CA PHE A 9 -6.09 -4.52 -0.65
C PHE A 9 -7.03 -5.43 -1.44
N LEU A 10 -7.72 -6.38 -0.79
CA LEU A 10 -8.59 -7.32 -1.49
C LEU A 10 -9.89 -6.65 -1.98
N GLY A 11 -10.55 -5.89 -1.11
CA GLY A 11 -11.86 -5.32 -1.39
C GLY A 11 -11.84 -3.84 -1.79
N ALA A 12 -10.96 -3.06 -1.17
CA ALA A 12 -10.98 -1.61 -1.28
C ALA A 12 -10.22 -1.06 -2.50
N VAL A 13 -9.33 -1.84 -3.12
CA VAL A 13 -8.49 -1.33 -4.22
C VAL A 13 -8.90 -1.94 -5.55
N ASP A 14 -9.07 -1.09 -6.56
CA ASP A 14 -9.27 -1.50 -7.93
C ASP A 14 -7.98 -2.04 -8.53
N ASN A 15 -7.98 -3.32 -8.88
CA ASN A 15 -6.78 -4.03 -9.36
C ASN A 15 -6.28 -3.56 -10.74
N LYS A 16 -7.11 -2.85 -11.52
CA LYS A 16 -6.72 -2.33 -12.85
C LYS A 16 -6.21 -0.91 -12.80
N THR A 17 -6.79 -0.08 -11.94
CA THR A 17 -6.53 1.37 -11.89
C THR A 17 -5.72 1.78 -10.66
N GLY A 18 -5.65 0.94 -9.63
CA GLY A 18 -5.03 1.26 -8.35
C GLY A 18 -5.88 2.18 -7.47
N THR A 19 -7.10 2.50 -7.89
CA THR A 19 -7.99 3.43 -7.19
C THR A 19 -8.57 2.79 -5.95
N ILE A 20 -8.51 3.49 -4.82
CA ILE A 20 -9.20 3.11 -3.59
C ILE A 20 -10.69 3.45 -3.74
N ARG A 21 -11.54 2.43 -3.73
CA ARG A 21 -12.99 2.49 -3.95
C ARG A 21 -13.82 2.48 -2.68
N ASP A 22 -13.20 2.23 -1.52
CA ASP A 22 -13.90 2.26 -0.24
C ASP A 22 -14.30 3.71 0.10
N PRO A 23 -15.60 4.07 0.12
CA PRO A 23 -16.04 5.43 0.37
C PRO A 23 -15.77 5.92 1.79
N SER A 24 -15.53 5.00 2.73
CA SER A 24 -15.21 5.31 4.12
C SER A 24 -13.71 5.57 4.34
N HIS A 25 -12.88 5.27 3.33
CA HIS A 25 -11.45 5.42 3.40
C HIS A 25 -11.02 6.85 3.01
N GLU A 26 -10.09 7.46 3.74
CA GLU A 26 -9.69 8.87 3.53
C GLU A 26 -9.02 9.10 2.16
N LEU A 27 -8.45 8.05 1.58
CA LEU A 27 -7.90 8.03 0.22
C LEU A 27 -8.91 7.62 -0.86
N HIS A 28 -10.22 7.57 -0.57
CA HIS A 28 -11.25 7.25 -1.57
C HIS A 28 -11.10 8.09 -2.85
N GLY A 29 -11.16 7.42 -4.00
CA GLY A 29 -11.00 8.03 -5.33
C GLY A 29 -9.55 8.33 -5.73
N ARG A 30 -8.56 8.11 -4.85
CA ARG A 30 -7.14 8.27 -5.16
C ARG A 30 -6.55 6.95 -5.65
N SER A 31 -5.64 7.03 -6.63
CA SER A 31 -4.89 5.87 -7.11
C SER A 31 -3.55 5.72 -6.40
N VAL A 32 -3.23 4.49 -5.97
CA VAL A 32 -1.93 4.14 -5.39
C VAL A 32 -0.82 3.98 -6.44
N ARG A 33 -1.18 4.01 -7.73
CA ARG A 33 -0.26 3.88 -8.86
C ARG A 33 0.87 4.91 -8.75
N ASP A 34 2.09 4.44 -9.04
CA ASP A 34 3.30 5.27 -9.10
C ASP A 34 3.65 6.02 -7.80
N SER A 35 3.01 5.66 -6.69
CA SER A 35 3.19 6.31 -5.39
C SER A 35 4.11 5.52 -4.45
N ILE A 36 4.67 6.19 -3.44
CA ILE A 36 5.13 5.53 -2.22
C ILE A 36 3.95 5.53 -1.25
N LEU A 37 3.41 4.34 -0.99
CA LEU A 37 2.21 4.16 -0.17
C LEU A 37 2.60 3.91 1.29
N VAL A 38 2.17 4.80 2.18
CA VAL A 38 2.45 4.75 3.62
C VAL A 38 1.15 4.49 4.37
N PHE A 39 1.09 3.43 5.17
CA PHE A 39 -0.14 3.01 5.86
C PHE A 39 0.20 2.24 7.14
N PRO A 40 -0.66 2.21 8.17
CA PRO A 40 -0.34 1.54 9.42
C PRO A 40 -0.19 0.02 9.25
N HIS A 41 -1.17 -0.65 8.65
CA HIS A 41 -1.14 -2.08 8.40
C HIS A 41 -2.16 -2.47 7.32
N GLY A 42 -1.96 -3.65 6.72
CA GLY A 42 -2.96 -4.24 5.84
C GLY A 42 -4.17 -4.75 6.64
N ALA A 43 -5.37 -4.55 6.11
CA ALA A 43 -6.60 -5.09 6.68
C ALA A 43 -7.12 -6.27 5.85
N GLY A 44 -7.50 -7.36 6.52
CA GLY A 44 -8.12 -8.55 5.91
C GLY A 44 -7.25 -9.81 5.98
N SER A 45 -7.91 -10.95 5.83
CA SER A 45 -7.30 -12.27 6.04
C SER A 45 -7.01 -12.97 4.71
N SER A 46 -5.72 -13.10 4.38
CA SER A 46 -5.16 -14.17 3.54
C SER A 46 -5.15 -14.02 2.00
N VAL A 47 -6.06 -13.26 1.36
CA VAL A 47 -6.12 -13.21 -0.14
C VAL A 47 -5.57 -11.90 -0.75
N GLY A 48 -5.21 -10.92 0.07
CA GLY A 48 -4.72 -9.60 -0.40
C GLY A 48 -3.44 -9.66 -1.26
N ALA A 49 -2.62 -10.72 -1.15
CA ALA A 49 -1.36 -10.86 -1.87
C ALA A 49 -1.55 -10.89 -3.39
N TYR A 50 -2.61 -11.58 -3.86
CA TYR A 50 -2.95 -11.64 -5.28
C TYR A 50 -3.40 -10.29 -5.84
N THR A 51 -4.05 -9.45 -5.03
CA THR A 51 -4.40 -8.10 -5.49
C THR A 51 -3.16 -7.24 -5.67
N ILE A 52 -2.19 -7.30 -4.76
CA ILE A 52 -0.91 -6.58 -4.90
C ILE A 52 -0.18 -7.01 -6.17
N TYR A 53 -0.14 -8.33 -6.44
CA TYR A 53 0.42 -8.85 -7.69
C TYR A 53 -0.35 -8.40 -8.95
N SER A 54 -1.69 -8.41 -8.88
CA SER A 54 -2.54 -7.98 -9.99
C SER A 54 -2.34 -6.49 -10.30
N LEU A 55 -2.21 -5.64 -9.28
CA LEU A 55 -1.90 -4.22 -9.42
C LEU A 55 -0.58 -4.02 -10.19
N LYS A 56 0.45 -4.79 -9.86
CA LYS A 56 1.74 -4.72 -10.56
C LYS A 56 1.60 -5.13 -12.02
N SER A 57 0.91 -6.25 -12.26
CA SER A 57 0.66 -6.77 -13.60
C SER A 57 -0.14 -5.79 -14.46
N ALA A 58 -1.03 -4.99 -13.85
CA ALA A 58 -1.82 -3.96 -14.50
C ALA A 58 -1.10 -2.60 -14.64
N GLY A 59 0.14 -2.46 -14.14
CA GLY A 59 0.85 -1.17 -14.13
C GLY A 59 0.21 -0.13 -13.20
N ALA A 60 -0.54 -0.57 -12.20
CA ALA A 60 -1.28 0.26 -11.25
C ALA A 60 -0.77 0.14 -9.80
N ALA A 61 0.34 -0.57 -9.59
CA ALA A 61 0.96 -0.73 -8.29
C ALA A 61 1.67 0.54 -7.80
N PRO A 62 1.83 0.69 -6.48
CA PRO A 62 2.78 1.63 -5.91
C PRO A 62 4.22 1.26 -6.27
N LYS A 63 5.12 2.24 -6.26
CA LYS A 63 6.57 2.06 -6.42
C LYS A 63 7.21 1.42 -5.20
N ALA A 64 6.70 1.72 -4.02
CA ALA A 64 7.12 1.13 -2.75
C ALA A 64 5.98 1.23 -1.72
N MET A 65 6.04 0.37 -0.71
CA MET A 65 5.09 0.31 0.40
C MET A 65 5.84 0.45 1.73
N ILE A 66 5.31 1.28 2.62
CA ILE A 66 5.85 1.52 3.96
C ILE A 66 4.73 1.29 4.97
N CYS A 67 4.96 0.45 5.97
CA CYS A 67 3.97 0.23 7.01
C CYS A 67 4.54 0.08 8.41
N LEU A 68 3.69 0.24 9.43
CA LEU A 68 4.08 -0.01 10.82
C LEU A 68 4.24 -1.51 11.05
N LYS A 69 3.30 -2.29 10.51
CA LYS A 69 3.29 -3.74 10.64
C LYS A 69 2.97 -4.38 9.29
N ALA A 70 3.95 -5.10 8.75
CA ALA A 70 3.73 -5.97 7.61
C ALA A 70 3.03 -7.25 8.07
N ASP A 71 1.81 -7.48 7.59
CA ASP A 71 1.19 -8.79 7.71
C ASP A 71 1.78 -9.74 6.65
N PRO A 72 1.75 -11.08 6.87
CA PRO A 72 2.29 -12.03 5.90
C PRO A 72 1.69 -11.91 4.49
N THR A 73 0.45 -11.46 4.37
CA THR A 73 -0.24 -11.28 3.09
C THR A 73 0.34 -10.11 2.31
N VAL A 74 0.50 -8.93 2.93
CA VAL A 74 1.15 -7.77 2.31
C VAL A 74 2.60 -8.09 1.97
N ALA A 75 3.33 -8.73 2.90
CA ALA A 75 4.73 -9.13 2.66
C ALA A 75 4.87 -10.08 1.46
N SER A 76 4.05 -11.12 1.40
CA SER A 76 4.06 -12.09 0.29
C SER A 76 3.65 -11.44 -1.03
N GLY A 77 2.63 -10.57 -1.01
CA GLY A 77 2.18 -9.84 -2.20
C GLY A 77 3.26 -8.91 -2.74
N CYS A 78 3.94 -8.17 -1.86
CA CYS A 78 5.04 -7.28 -2.24
C CYS A 78 6.23 -8.07 -2.80
N ALA A 79 6.61 -9.17 -2.15
CA ALA A 79 7.67 -10.05 -2.62
C ALA A 79 7.37 -10.63 -4.00
N LEU A 80 6.14 -11.14 -4.22
CA LEU A 80 5.71 -11.70 -5.50
C LEU A 80 5.64 -10.63 -6.61
N ALA A 81 5.21 -9.42 -6.27
CA ALA A 81 5.06 -8.30 -7.20
C ALA A 81 6.37 -7.53 -7.45
N ASN A 82 7.47 -7.90 -6.77
CA ASN A 82 8.72 -7.15 -6.76
C ASN A 82 8.49 -5.66 -6.43
N ILE A 83 7.77 -5.42 -5.33
CA ILE A 83 7.51 -4.10 -4.75
C ILE A 83 8.28 -4.03 -3.44
N PRO A 84 9.19 -3.04 -3.25
CA PRO A 84 9.85 -2.82 -1.99
C PRO A 84 8.84 -2.59 -0.86
N LEU A 85 8.99 -3.35 0.23
CA LEU A 85 8.21 -3.22 1.45
C LEU A 85 9.14 -2.88 2.61
N ILE A 86 8.86 -1.78 3.30
CA ILE A 86 9.64 -1.31 4.45
C ILE A 86 8.73 -1.25 5.67
N THR A 87 9.22 -1.75 6.81
CA THR A 87 8.55 -1.57 8.10
C THR A 87 9.27 -0.52 8.93
N MET A 88 8.53 0.44 9.49
CA MET A 88 9.07 1.52 10.33
C MET A 88 8.32 1.62 11.65
N GLY A 89 8.92 2.24 12.67
CA GLY A 89 8.25 2.54 13.93
C GLY A 89 7.17 3.62 13.79
N GLN A 90 6.26 3.69 14.78
CA GLN A 90 5.14 4.64 14.76
C GLN A 90 5.62 6.10 14.65
N ALA A 91 6.67 6.47 15.40
CA ALA A 91 7.21 7.83 15.39
C ALA A 91 7.77 8.23 14.02
N GLU A 92 8.45 7.32 13.34
CA GLU A 92 9.00 7.55 11.99
C GLU A 92 7.86 7.70 10.98
N LEU A 93 6.87 6.80 11.03
CA LEU A 93 5.71 6.84 10.15
C LEU A 93 4.88 8.11 10.35
N ASP A 94 4.73 8.59 11.59
CA ASP A 94 4.05 9.83 11.92
C ASP A 94 4.79 11.07 11.41
N ALA A 95 6.13 11.07 11.45
CA ALA A 95 6.95 12.16 10.93
C ALA A 95 6.90 12.28 9.39
N MET A 96 6.51 11.21 8.67
CA MET A 96 6.38 11.26 7.21
C MET A 96 5.24 12.19 6.76
N GLN A 97 5.51 12.97 5.72
CA GLN A 97 4.54 13.89 5.11
C GLN A 97 4.35 13.56 3.63
N ASP A 98 3.13 13.77 3.12
CA ASP A 98 2.87 13.64 1.69
C ASP A 98 3.67 14.69 0.91
N GLY A 99 4.28 14.26 -0.20
CA GLY A 99 5.16 15.10 -1.01
C GLY A 99 6.64 15.06 -0.60
N ALA A 100 7.00 14.34 0.47
CA ALA A 100 8.39 14.10 0.83
C ALA A 100 9.08 13.18 -0.20
N GLU A 101 10.32 13.52 -0.57
CA GLU A 101 11.19 12.64 -1.35
C GLU A 101 11.82 11.57 -0.45
N PHE A 102 11.89 10.35 -0.96
CA PHE A 102 12.46 9.21 -0.25
C PHE A 102 13.48 8.51 -1.16
N PHE A 103 14.69 8.35 -0.66
CA PHE A 103 15.74 7.58 -1.32
C PHE A 103 15.88 6.24 -0.62
N LEU A 104 15.61 5.16 -1.35
CA LEU A 104 15.97 3.80 -0.96
C LEU A 104 17.35 3.53 -1.56
N GLY A 105 18.34 3.34 -0.70
CA GLY A 105 19.73 3.06 -1.09
C GLY A 105 19.94 1.67 -1.65
#